data_AF-A0A9E3PZM5-F1
#
_entry.id   AF-A0A9E3PZM5-F1
#
_cell.length_a   1.000
_cell.length_b   1.000
_cell.length_c   1.000
_cell.angle_alpha   90.00
_cell.angle_beta   90.00
_cell.angle_gamma   90.00
#
_symmetry.space_group_name_H-M   'P 1'
#
loop_
_entity.id
_entity.type
_entity.pdbx_description
1 polymer ?
#
loop_
_entity_poly.entity_id
_entity_poly.type
_entity_poly.pdbx_seq_one_letter_code
_entity_poly.pdbx_strand_id
1 'polypeptide(L)'
;MAPCPPEAWEYVPISPERAAEGTYRHYPGHGCMYAVFRGIVETWRETHGTSLQSFPYQMMDYGHGGVAGYGTLCGALNGAAAAVGLFEASQRVRDVLLVDLFKWYEHSSLPQHRPPDQPAVPVSVAGSVLCHASVARWCTVAQSNPYSSDRGERCRRLSADVTRHTVDLLNGNRSRPRRDLMVRDGSSDCMQCHAPKAPPATTVRTLMSCQSCHSVPAGHPDPSATVPARISLRLIP
;
A
#
# COMPACT_ATOMS: atom_id res chain seq x y z
N MET A 1 32.66 -0.35 7.95
CA MET A 1 32.06 -0.83 6.69
C MET A 1 31.69 0.37 5.86
N ALA A 2 32.15 0.44 4.61
CA ALA A 2 31.71 1.50 3.70
C ALA A 2 30.20 1.31 3.40
N PRO A 3 29.40 2.39 3.36
CA PRO A 3 28.01 2.31 2.96
C PRO A 3 27.91 1.76 1.53
N CYS A 4 26.88 0.95 1.26
CA CYS A 4 26.61 0.45 -0.08
C CYS A 4 26.32 1.64 -1.00
N PRO A 5 27.02 1.82 -2.12
CA PRO A 5 26.72 2.92 -3.04
C PRO A 5 25.28 2.81 -3.55
N PRO A 6 24.60 3.93 -3.88
CA PRO A 6 23.20 3.93 -4.32
C PRO A 6 22.92 3.02 -5.54
N GLU A 7 23.93 2.81 -6.40
CA GLU A 7 23.89 1.89 -7.55
C GLU A 7 23.75 0.41 -7.15
N ALA A 8 23.95 0.05 -5.88
CA ALA A 8 23.89 -1.32 -5.40
C ALA A 8 22.48 -1.81 -5.00
N TRP A 9 21.43 -1.01 -5.19
CA TRP A 9 20.03 -1.37 -4.88
C TRP A 9 19.17 -1.54 -6.14
N GLU A 10 19.79 -1.96 -7.25
CA GLU A 10 19.04 -2.26 -8.45
C GLU A 10 18.06 -3.42 -8.22
N TYR A 11 16.76 -3.18 -8.45
CA TYR A 11 15.77 -4.24 -8.31
C TYR A 11 15.91 -5.30 -9.41
N VAL A 12 15.91 -6.57 -9.00
CA VAL A 12 15.67 -7.70 -9.90
C VAL A 12 14.45 -8.48 -9.38
N PRO A 13 13.76 -9.22 -10.26
CA PRO A 13 12.58 -9.97 -9.85
C PRO A 13 12.86 -10.98 -8.73
N ILE A 14 11.98 -11.01 -7.73
CA ILE A 14 12.02 -11.96 -6.62
C ILE A 14 10.70 -12.73 -6.53
N SER A 15 10.67 -13.84 -5.79
CA SER A 15 9.44 -14.62 -5.58
C SER A 15 8.46 -13.85 -4.66
N PRO A 16 7.24 -13.54 -5.14
CA PRO A 16 6.19 -12.93 -4.31
C PRO A 16 5.81 -13.78 -3.09
N GLU A 17 5.76 -15.10 -3.26
CA GLU A 17 5.37 -16.06 -2.23
C GLU A 17 6.43 -16.13 -1.13
N ARG A 18 7.71 -16.22 -1.49
CA ARG A 18 8.81 -16.23 -0.52
C ARG A 18 8.85 -14.93 0.29
N ALA A 19 8.66 -13.79 -0.37
CA ALA A 19 8.61 -12.50 0.30
C ALA A 19 7.40 -12.41 1.25
N ALA A 20 6.22 -12.85 0.81
CA ALA A 20 5.00 -12.87 1.62
C ALA A 20 5.15 -13.77 2.87
N GLU A 21 5.74 -14.96 2.72
CA GLU A 21 6.04 -15.86 3.83
C GLU A 21 7.06 -15.25 4.80
N GLY A 22 8.13 -14.63 4.28
CA GLY A 22 9.08 -13.86 5.09
C GLY A 22 8.38 -12.76 5.89
N THR A 23 7.52 -11.97 5.25
CA THR A 23 6.72 -10.94 5.92
C THR A 23 5.82 -11.53 7.00
N TYR A 24 5.12 -12.62 6.71
CA TYR A 24 4.29 -13.30 7.71
C TYR A 24 5.14 -13.71 8.93
N ARG A 25 6.34 -14.25 8.73
CA ARG A 25 7.26 -14.63 9.81
C ARG A 25 7.84 -13.45 10.61
N HIS A 26 8.09 -12.30 9.97
CA HIS A 26 8.72 -11.12 10.60
C HIS A 26 7.77 -10.20 11.36
N TYR A 27 6.47 -10.39 11.21
CA TYR A 27 5.46 -9.56 11.86
C TYR A 27 5.48 -9.59 13.41
N PRO A 28 5.59 -10.75 14.08
CA PRO A 28 5.60 -10.80 15.53
C PRO A 28 6.72 -9.95 16.13
N GLY A 29 6.40 -9.12 17.12
CA GLY A 29 7.37 -8.26 17.84
C GLY A 29 7.66 -6.90 17.19
N HIS A 30 7.36 -6.71 15.91
CA HIS A 30 7.72 -5.48 15.17
C HIS A 30 6.54 -4.81 14.45
N GLY A 31 5.58 -5.60 13.96
CA GLY A 31 4.37 -5.11 13.29
C GLY A 31 4.51 -4.94 11.77
N CYS A 32 3.46 -4.34 11.18
CA CYS A 32 3.19 -4.45 9.75
C CYS A 32 4.19 -3.74 8.84
N MET A 33 4.67 -2.54 9.20
CA MET A 33 5.63 -1.78 8.37
C MET A 33 6.98 -2.48 8.29
N TYR A 34 7.53 -2.84 9.45
CA TYR A 34 8.74 -3.62 9.56
C TYR A 34 8.68 -4.91 8.74
N ALA A 35 7.62 -5.70 8.93
CA ALA A 35 7.51 -7.02 8.34
C ALA A 35 7.43 -6.99 6.82
N VAL A 36 6.67 -6.03 6.26
CA VAL A 36 6.56 -5.86 4.80
C VAL A 36 7.90 -5.45 4.23
N PHE A 37 8.50 -4.38 4.77
CA PHE A 37 9.76 -3.87 4.28
C PHE A 37 10.87 -4.93 4.38
N ARG A 38 11.02 -5.56 5.53
CA ARG A 38 12.01 -6.63 5.75
C ARG A 38 11.76 -7.82 4.84
N GLY A 39 10.53 -8.30 4.71
CA GLY A 39 10.23 -9.46 3.87
C GLY A 39 10.62 -9.25 2.41
N ILE A 40 10.37 -8.06 1.84
CA ILE A 40 10.78 -7.72 0.47
C ILE A 40 12.30 -7.62 0.38
N VAL A 41 12.92 -6.78 1.23
CA VAL A 41 14.35 -6.48 1.13
C VAL A 41 15.21 -7.70 1.44
N GLU A 42 14.89 -8.49 2.47
CA GLU A 42 15.62 -9.71 2.82
C GLU A 42 15.55 -10.74 1.69
N THR A 43 14.36 -10.97 1.11
CA THR A 43 14.19 -11.88 -0.04
C THR A 43 15.00 -11.44 -1.26
N TRP A 44 15.04 -10.12 -1.53
CA TRP A 44 15.89 -9.56 -2.57
C TRP A 44 17.37 -9.81 -2.26
N ARG A 45 17.84 -9.54 -1.04
CA ARG A 45 19.25 -9.72 -0.67
C ARG A 45 19.71 -11.17 -0.75
N GLU A 46 18.88 -12.13 -0.33
CA GLU A 46 19.16 -13.56 -0.44
C GLU A 46 19.41 -13.98 -1.89
N THR A 47 18.74 -13.33 -2.85
CA THR A 47 18.91 -13.61 -4.28
C THR A 47 20.21 -13.01 -4.85
N HIS A 48 20.80 -11.99 -4.21
CA HIS A 48 21.99 -11.26 -4.70
C HIS A 48 23.26 -11.49 -3.89
N GLY A 49 23.24 -12.33 -2.85
CA GLY A 49 24.42 -12.65 -2.06
C GLY A 49 25.01 -11.47 -1.26
N THR A 50 24.23 -10.42 -0.96
CA THR A 50 24.70 -9.31 -0.11
C THR A 50 24.50 -9.62 1.38
N SER A 51 25.47 -9.29 2.23
CA SER A 51 25.43 -9.60 3.68
C SER A 51 24.20 -9.00 4.38
N LEU A 52 23.28 -9.84 4.87
CA LEU A 52 22.04 -9.43 5.54
C LEU A 52 22.23 -8.50 6.76
N GLN A 53 23.43 -8.46 7.35
CA GLN A 53 23.69 -7.78 8.63
C GLN A 53 23.78 -6.24 8.56
N SER A 54 23.73 -5.63 7.37
CA SER A 54 23.98 -4.18 7.24
C SER A 54 22.76 -3.27 7.14
N PHE A 55 21.52 -3.79 7.11
CA PHE A 55 20.33 -2.94 6.93
C PHE A 55 19.58 -2.69 8.26
N PRO A 56 19.34 -1.42 8.65
CA PRO A 56 18.72 -1.08 9.93
C PRO A 56 17.19 -1.27 9.92
N TYR A 57 16.70 -2.51 9.80
CA TYR A 57 15.27 -2.81 9.66
C TYR A 57 14.39 -2.24 10.79
N GLN A 58 14.91 -2.16 12.02
CA GLN A 58 14.20 -1.58 13.17
C GLN A 58 13.78 -0.12 12.96
N MET A 59 14.39 0.60 12.01
CA MET A 59 13.92 1.94 11.63
C MET A 59 12.48 1.94 11.10
N MET A 60 11.88 0.78 10.79
CA MET A 60 10.52 0.64 10.30
C MET A 60 9.50 0.39 11.42
N ASP A 61 9.94 0.17 12.66
CA ASP A 61 9.05 -0.13 13.80
C ASP A 61 8.11 1.04 14.15
N TYR A 62 8.48 2.28 13.77
CA TYR A 62 7.62 3.45 13.98
C TYR A 62 6.25 3.30 13.32
N GLY A 63 6.15 2.55 12.22
CA GLY A 63 4.93 2.42 11.44
C GLY A 63 3.83 1.60 12.11
N HIS A 64 4.11 0.97 13.26
CA HIS A 64 3.12 0.17 13.97
C HIS A 64 1.84 0.98 14.26
N GLY A 65 0.68 0.35 14.10
CA GLY A 65 -0.61 0.97 14.41
C GLY A 65 -0.93 2.23 13.58
N GLY A 66 -0.29 2.44 12.43
CA GLY A 66 -0.47 3.65 11.63
C GLY A 66 0.30 4.84 12.19
N VAL A 67 1.61 4.63 12.40
CA VAL A 67 2.56 5.55 13.04
C VAL A 67 2.30 5.71 14.54
N ALA A 68 3.05 5.00 15.38
CA ALA A 68 2.94 5.03 16.83
C ALA A 68 1.50 4.85 17.38
N GLY A 69 0.68 4.04 16.70
CA GLY A 69 -0.73 3.84 17.08
C GLY A 69 -1.70 4.97 16.70
N TYR A 70 -1.26 6.00 15.96
CA TYR A 70 -2.09 7.14 15.58
C TYR A 70 -3.18 6.81 14.55
N GLY A 71 -3.13 5.62 13.94
CA GLY A 71 -4.19 5.12 13.05
C GLY A 71 -4.17 5.71 11.63
N THR A 72 -3.04 6.31 11.21
CA THR A 72 -2.86 6.95 9.89
C THR A 72 -2.59 5.94 8.78
N LEU A 73 -1.67 6.18 7.84
CA LEU A 73 -1.35 5.25 6.76
C LEU A 73 -1.10 3.84 7.32
N CYS A 74 -1.72 2.82 6.73
CA CYS A 74 -1.50 1.44 7.13
C CYS A 74 0.00 1.11 7.12
N GLY A 75 0.52 0.58 8.22
CA GLY A 75 1.94 0.25 8.32
C GLY A 75 2.41 -0.68 7.20
N ALA A 76 1.58 -1.64 6.78
CA ALA A 76 1.91 -2.53 5.67
C ALA A 76 2.15 -1.75 4.36
N LEU A 77 1.26 -0.79 4.04
CA LEU A 77 1.40 0.09 2.89
C LEU A 77 2.61 1.02 3.01
N ASN A 78 2.89 1.53 4.20
CA ASN A 78 4.06 2.37 4.45
C ASN A 78 5.37 1.59 4.24
N GLY A 79 5.42 0.34 4.69
CA GLY A 79 6.58 -0.54 4.49
C GLY A 79 6.79 -0.91 3.02
N ALA A 80 5.70 -1.22 2.31
CA ALA A 80 5.74 -1.43 0.87
C ALA A 80 6.21 -0.17 0.12
N ALA A 81 5.70 1.00 0.50
CA ALA A 81 6.08 2.26 -0.13
C ALA A 81 7.57 2.58 0.07
N ALA A 82 8.10 2.32 1.27
CA ALA A 82 9.52 2.45 1.54
C ALA A 82 10.36 1.48 0.69
N ALA A 83 9.91 0.23 0.47
CA ALA A 83 10.61 -0.72 -0.39
C ALA A 83 10.59 -0.28 -1.86
N VAL A 84 9.46 0.18 -2.39
CA VAL A 84 9.38 0.79 -3.74
C VAL A 84 10.31 2.00 -3.85
N GLY A 85 10.36 2.84 -2.80
CA GLY A 85 11.28 3.97 -2.69
C GLY A 85 12.75 3.61 -2.78
N LEU A 86 13.13 2.47 -2.20
CA LEU A 86 14.49 1.95 -2.23
C LEU A 86 14.89 1.42 -3.61
N PHE A 87 13.96 0.77 -4.31
CA PHE A 87 14.23 -0.02 -5.51
C PHE A 87 13.98 0.69 -6.84
N GLU A 88 13.13 1.70 -6.87
CA GLU A 88 12.79 2.44 -8.08
C GLU A 88 13.27 3.89 -7.98
N ALA A 89 14.27 4.25 -8.79
CA ALA A 89 14.90 5.56 -8.77
C ALA A 89 14.01 6.67 -9.36
N SER A 90 13.11 6.36 -10.30
CA SER A 90 12.22 7.33 -10.93
C SER A 90 11.04 7.69 -10.03
N GLN A 91 10.95 8.95 -9.58
CA GLN A 91 9.80 9.44 -8.80
C GLN A 91 8.47 9.16 -9.50
N ARG A 92 8.38 9.44 -10.81
CA ARG A 92 7.17 9.19 -11.60
C ARG A 92 6.75 7.73 -11.57
N VAL A 93 7.70 6.80 -11.69
CA VAL A 93 7.39 5.36 -11.68
C VAL A 93 7.01 4.91 -10.26
N ARG A 94 7.69 5.42 -9.23
CA ARG A 94 7.28 5.21 -7.83
C ARG A 94 5.82 5.60 -7.63
N ASP A 95 5.43 6.81 -8.03
CA ASP A 95 4.07 7.29 -7.86
C ASP A 95 3.05 6.39 -8.56
N VAL A 96 3.34 5.92 -9.79
CA VAL A 96 2.47 4.99 -10.51
C VAL A 96 2.30 3.66 -9.75
N LEU A 97 3.39 3.07 -9.25
CA LEU A 97 3.34 1.81 -8.50
C LEU A 97 2.60 1.96 -7.17
N LEU A 98 2.85 3.04 -6.44
CA LEU A 98 2.22 3.30 -5.15
C LEU A 98 0.72 3.56 -5.29
N VAL A 99 0.31 4.28 -6.33
CA VAL A 99 -1.11 4.50 -6.56
C VAL A 99 -1.82 3.21 -6.96
N ASP A 100 -1.19 2.34 -7.76
CA ASP A 100 -1.74 1.01 -8.08
C ASP A 100 -1.91 0.18 -6.80
N LEU A 101 -0.85 0.07 -5.99
CA LEU A 101 -0.86 -0.62 -4.71
C LEU A 101 -1.95 -0.11 -3.76
N PHE A 102 -2.07 1.22 -3.61
CA PHE A 102 -2.99 1.82 -2.65
C PHE A 102 -4.44 1.64 -3.10
N LYS A 103 -4.72 1.75 -4.41
CA LYS A 103 -6.05 1.47 -4.96
C LYS A 103 -6.42 0.01 -4.85
N TRP A 104 -5.50 -0.89 -5.17
CA TRP A 104 -5.70 -2.31 -4.95
C TRP A 104 -6.07 -2.59 -3.49
N TYR A 105 -5.34 -2.01 -2.53
CA TYR A 105 -5.61 -2.17 -1.11
C TYR A 105 -7.00 -1.64 -0.70
N GLU A 106 -7.39 -0.47 -1.20
CA GLU A 106 -8.68 0.13 -0.87
C GLU A 106 -9.86 -0.74 -1.32
N HIS A 107 -9.74 -1.43 -2.46
CA HIS A 107 -10.87 -2.12 -3.10
C HIS A 107 -10.83 -3.65 -2.94
N SER A 108 -9.70 -4.22 -2.52
CA SER A 108 -9.57 -5.66 -2.36
C SER A 108 -10.20 -6.16 -1.07
N SER A 109 -10.84 -7.32 -1.15
CA SER A 109 -11.27 -8.06 0.04
C SER A 109 -10.05 -8.73 0.66
N LEU A 110 -9.62 -8.27 1.84
CA LEU A 110 -8.38 -8.70 2.51
C LEU A 110 -8.64 -9.13 3.97
N PRO A 111 -7.83 -10.03 4.54
CA PRO A 111 -6.65 -10.68 3.94
C PRO A 111 -6.98 -11.95 3.13
N GLN A 112 -6.15 -12.28 2.14
CA GLN A 112 -6.22 -13.50 1.32
C GLN A 112 -5.13 -14.53 1.67
N HIS A 113 -4.04 -14.10 2.32
CA HIS A 113 -2.97 -15.00 2.72
C HIS A 113 -3.47 -16.03 3.74
N ARG A 114 -3.17 -17.31 3.48
CA ARG A 114 -3.55 -18.44 4.33
C ARG A 114 -2.29 -19.17 4.78
N PRO A 115 -1.79 -18.92 6.00
CA PRO A 115 -0.69 -19.69 6.55
C PRO A 115 -1.16 -21.15 6.78
N PRO A 116 -0.26 -22.14 6.62
CA PRO A 116 -0.58 -23.54 6.88
C PRO A 116 -1.12 -23.73 8.30
N ASP A 117 -2.05 -24.69 8.44
CA ASP A 117 -2.56 -25.15 9.74
C ASP A 117 -3.18 -24.08 10.64
N GLN A 118 -3.62 -22.95 10.07
CA GLN A 118 -4.35 -21.92 10.80
C GLN A 118 -5.77 -21.73 10.27
N PRO A 119 -6.73 -21.40 11.16
CA PRO A 119 -8.09 -21.13 10.75
C PRO A 119 -8.17 -19.93 9.81
N ALA A 120 -9.21 -19.90 8.98
CA ALA A 120 -9.52 -18.72 8.18
C ALA A 120 -9.87 -17.53 9.09
N VAL A 121 -9.50 -16.32 8.65
CA VAL A 121 -9.95 -15.07 9.27
C VAL A 121 -10.97 -14.41 8.36
N PRO A 122 -11.95 -13.67 8.89
CA PRO A 122 -12.88 -12.89 8.09
C PRO A 122 -12.15 -11.94 7.13
N VAL A 123 -12.74 -11.68 5.97
CA VAL A 123 -12.24 -10.74 4.98
C VAL A 123 -13.14 -9.52 4.89
N SER A 124 -12.57 -8.37 4.57
CA SER A 124 -13.32 -7.13 4.40
C SER A 124 -12.64 -6.23 3.38
N VAL A 125 -13.41 -5.37 2.70
CA VAL A 125 -12.87 -4.29 1.89
C VAL A 125 -12.56 -3.08 2.78
N ALA A 126 -11.32 -2.61 2.75
CA ALA A 126 -10.89 -1.50 3.60
C ALA A 126 -11.54 -0.18 3.19
N GLY A 127 -11.65 0.08 1.89
CA GLY A 127 -12.15 1.33 1.28
C GLY A 127 -11.45 2.59 1.80
N SER A 128 -10.23 2.45 2.32
CA SER A 128 -9.35 3.53 2.78
C SER A 128 -7.96 2.94 3.02
N VAL A 129 -6.91 3.71 2.72
CA VAL A 129 -5.52 3.37 3.10
C VAL A 129 -5.21 3.59 4.59
N LEU A 130 -6.12 4.23 5.32
CA LEU A 130 -5.95 4.53 6.74
C LEU A 130 -6.13 3.26 7.60
N CYS A 131 -5.16 3.02 8.48
CA CYS A 131 -5.13 1.92 9.44
C CYS A 131 -6.38 1.93 10.32
N HIS A 132 -6.76 3.10 10.84
CA HIS A 132 -7.96 3.25 11.68
C HIS A 132 -9.21 2.76 10.94
N ALA A 133 -9.49 3.30 9.76
CA ALA A 133 -10.66 2.95 8.96
C ALA A 133 -10.65 1.47 8.54
N SER A 134 -9.48 0.97 8.12
CA SER A 134 -9.32 -0.43 7.71
C SER A 134 -9.55 -1.42 8.85
N VAL A 135 -9.00 -1.16 10.04
CA VAL A 135 -9.18 -2.03 11.21
C VAL A 135 -10.61 -1.94 11.72
N ALA A 136 -11.19 -0.74 11.81
CA ALA A 136 -12.56 -0.55 12.29
C ALA A 136 -13.57 -1.33 11.43
N ARG A 137 -13.50 -1.19 10.10
CA ARG A 137 -14.38 -1.92 9.18
C ARG A 137 -14.21 -3.44 9.28
N TRP A 138 -12.97 -3.91 9.40
CA TRP A 138 -12.73 -5.34 9.58
C TRP A 138 -13.30 -5.84 10.91
N CYS A 139 -13.09 -5.12 12.01
CA CYS A 139 -13.62 -5.47 13.33
C CYS A 139 -15.15 -5.58 13.32
N THR A 140 -15.85 -4.70 12.58
CA THR A 140 -17.31 -4.81 12.39
C THR A 140 -17.70 -6.12 11.71
N VAL A 141 -17.03 -6.48 10.61
CA VAL A 141 -17.32 -7.72 9.87
C VAL A 141 -16.96 -8.96 10.68
N ALA A 142 -15.81 -8.93 11.36
CA ALA A 142 -15.30 -10.04 12.15
C ALA A 142 -15.97 -10.17 13.52
N GLN A 143 -16.85 -9.22 13.89
CA GLN A 143 -17.40 -9.07 15.25
C GLN A 143 -16.29 -9.16 16.32
N SER A 144 -15.17 -8.48 16.06
CA SER A 144 -13.96 -8.53 16.87
C SER A 144 -13.60 -7.15 17.43
N ASN A 145 -12.60 -7.09 18.31
CA ASN A 145 -12.12 -5.88 18.96
C ASN A 145 -10.73 -5.47 18.41
N PRO A 146 -10.43 -4.17 18.19
CA PRO A 146 -9.12 -3.72 17.71
C PRO A 146 -7.91 -4.15 18.56
N TYR A 147 -8.09 -4.56 19.82
CA TYR A 147 -7.00 -5.08 20.65
C TYR A 147 -6.91 -6.62 20.67
N SER A 148 -7.73 -7.33 19.89
CA SER A 148 -7.73 -8.80 19.84
C SER A 148 -6.49 -9.37 19.16
N SER A 149 -6.14 -10.61 19.54
CA SER A 149 -5.18 -11.44 18.81
C SER A 149 -5.62 -11.66 17.37
N ASP A 150 -6.92 -11.78 17.12
CA ASP A 150 -7.49 -12.02 15.78
C ASP A 150 -7.23 -10.85 14.84
N ARG A 151 -7.34 -9.60 15.34
CA ARG A 151 -6.93 -8.41 14.59
C ARG A 151 -5.44 -8.45 14.31
N GLY A 152 -4.63 -8.85 15.29
CA GLY A 152 -3.19 -9.04 15.14
C GLY A 152 -2.86 -10.01 14.00
N GLU A 153 -3.51 -11.18 13.98
CA GLU A 153 -3.35 -12.20 12.95
C GLU A 153 -3.87 -11.71 11.58
N ARG A 154 -5.00 -10.99 11.55
CA ARG A 154 -5.47 -10.34 10.32
C ARG A 154 -4.44 -9.37 9.76
N CYS A 155 -3.86 -8.49 10.58
CA CYS A 155 -2.82 -7.56 10.12
C CYS A 155 -1.56 -8.27 9.64
N ARG A 156 -1.21 -9.39 10.28
CA ARG A 156 -0.09 -10.25 9.87
C ARG A 156 -0.31 -10.85 8.48
N ARG A 157 -1.49 -11.42 8.22
CA ARG A 157 -1.85 -11.97 6.89
C ARG A 157 -1.98 -10.87 5.83
N LEU A 158 -2.60 -9.74 6.18
CA LEU A 158 -2.70 -8.60 5.28
C LEU A 158 -1.32 -8.06 4.90
N SER A 159 -0.36 -8.03 5.83
CA SER A 159 1.01 -7.66 5.51
C SER A 159 1.61 -8.59 4.46
N ALA A 160 1.37 -9.91 4.55
CA ALA A 160 1.82 -10.85 3.54
C ALA A 160 1.16 -10.63 2.17
N ASP A 161 -0.14 -10.30 2.12
CA ASP A 161 -0.84 -9.94 0.88
C ASP A 161 -0.28 -8.66 0.24
N VAL A 162 -0.06 -7.63 1.06
CA VAL A 162 0.54 -6.36 0.62
C VAL A 162 1.94 -6.60 0.07
N THR A 163 2.75 -7.42 0.74
CA THR A 163 4.07 -7.82 0.23
C THR A 163 3.96 -8.52 -1.12
N ARG A 164 3.09 -9.53 -1.25
CA ARG A 164 2.91 -10.26 -2.53
C ARG A 164 2.58 -9.30 -3.66
N HIS A 165 1.57 -8.45 -3.46
CA HIS A 165 1.14 -7.50 -4.50
C HIS A 165 2.22 -6.46 -4.82
N THR A 166 2.98 -6.00 -3.82
CA THR A 166 4.10 -5.06 -4.03
C THR A 166 5.19 -5.71 -4.89
N VAL A 167 5.52 -6.98 -4.63
CA VAL A 167 6.50 -7.72 -5.43
C VAL A 167 5.99 -7.95 -6.84
N ASP A 168 4.72 -8.28 -7.04
CA ASP A 168 4.12 -8.41 -8.38
C ASP A 168 4.22 -7.11 -9.17
N LEU A 169 3.97 -5.96 -8.53
CA LEU A 169 4.11 -4.64 -9.14
C LEU A 169 5.56 -4.34 -9.55
N LEU A 170 6.53 -4.61 -8.68
CA LEU A 170 7.96 -4.41 -8.96
C LEU A 170 8.47 -5.34 -10.06
N ASN A 171 8.11 -6.63 -10.01
CA ASN A 171 8.42 -7.63 -11.04
C ASN A 171 7.82 -7.21 -12.39
N GLY A 172 6.54 -6.84 -12.38
CA GLY A 172 5.82 -6.36 -13.56
C GLY A 172 6.48 -5.12 -14.17
N ASN A 173 6.87 -4.14 -13.35
CA ASN A 173 7.57 -2.94 -13.80
C ASN A 173 8.93 -3.24 -14.44
N ARG A 174 9.65 -4.28 -13.99
CA ARG A 174 10.88 -4.69 -14.67
C ARG A 174 10.64 -5.31 -16.04
N SER A 175 9.63 -6.17 -16.16
CA SER A 175 9.29 -6.80 -17.45
C SER A 175 8.70 -5.81 -18.47
N ARG A 176 7.86 -4.90 -18.01
CA ARG A 176 7.19 -3.89 -18.83
C ARG A 176 7.15 -2.56 -18.05
N PRO A 177 8.17 -1.71 -18.22
CA PRO A 177 8.26 -0.44 -17.50
C PRO A 177 7.01 0.40 -17.63
N ARG A 178 6.42 0.78 -16.49
CA ARG A 178 5.15 1.51 -16.41
C ARG A 178 5.30 3.02 -16.68
N ARG A 179 6.14 3.41 -17.64
CA ARG A 179 6.53 4.83 -17.89
C ARG A 179 5.36 5.69 -18.41
N ASP A 180 4.44 5.06 -19.14
CA ASP A 180 3.32 5.72 -19.83
C ASP A 180 1.95 5.45 -19.20
N LEU A 181 1.89 4.70 -18.10
CA LEU A 181 0.60 4.40 -17.47
C LEU A 181 0.07 5.64 -16.77
N MET A 182 -1.07 6.12 -17.27
CA MET A 182 -1.87 7.10 -16.57
C MET A 182 -2.51 6.44 -15.36
N VAL A 183 -2.32 7.08 -14.22
CA VAL A 183 -2.99 6.72 -12.97
C VAL A 183 -4.50 6.93 -13.16
N ARG A 184 -5.26 5.85 -13.34
CA ARG A 184 -6.74 5.92 -13.35
C ARG A 184 -7.24 6.00 -11.91
N ASP A 185 -7.69 7.16 -11.46
CA ASP A 185 -8.29 7.38 -10.15
C ASP A 185 -9.72 6.83 -10.08
N GLY A 186 -10.02 6.07 -9.02
CA GLY A 186 -11.41 5.71 -8.69
C GLY A 186 -12.23 6.92 -8.20
N SER A 187 -11.54 8.05 -8.00
CA SER A 187 -12.13 9.36 -7.69
C SER A 187 -12.23 10.25 -8.93
N SER A 188 -12.04 9.69 -10.15
CA SER A 188 -12.02 10.44 -11.42
C SER A 188 -13.21 11.38 -11.56
N ASP A 189 -14.38 10.91 -11.11
CA ASP A 189 -15.65 11.61 -11.26
C ASP A 189 -15.72 12.84 -10.36
N CYS A 190 -15.27 12.73 -9.10
CA CYS A 190 -15.13 13.88 -8.22
C CYS A 190 -14.07 14.87 -8.76
N MET A 191 -12.96 14.34 -9.27
CA MET A 191 -11.86 15.15 -9.77
C MET A 191 -12.20 15.91 -11.06
N GLN A 192 -13.32 15.65 -11.72
CA GLN A 192 -13.78 16.48 -12.84
C GLN A 192 -14.09 17.92 -12.39
N CYS A 193 -14.61 18.10 -11.18
CA CYS A 193 -14.93 19.41 -10.60
C CYS A 193 -14.03 19.80 -9.42
N HIS A 194 -13.35 18.85 -8.78
CA HIS A 194 -12.50 19.07 -7.59
C HIS A 194 -10.98 19.02 -7.90
N ALA A 195 -10.60 18.98 -9.17
CA ALA A 195 -9.19 18.97 -9.62
C ALA A 195 -8.39 20.23 -9.22
N PRO A 196 -7.04 20.19 -9.34
CA PRO A 196 -6.16 21.33 -9.02
C PRO A 196 -6.50 22.66 -9.73
N LYS A 197 -7.23 22.63 -10.85
CA LYS A 197 -7.67 23.82 -11.59
C LYS A 197 -9.06 24.33 -11.19
N ALA A 198 -9.74 23.66 -10.27
CA ALA A 198 -11.02 24.10 -9.72
C ALA A 198 -10.85 25.37 -8.87
N PRO A 199 -11.94 26.13 -8.63
CA PRO A 199 -11.92 27.24 -7.68
C PRO A 199 -11.33 26.83 -6.31
N PRO A 200 -10.62 27.73 -5.59
CA PRO A 200 -9.97 27.41 -4.32
C PRO A 200 -10.89 26.81 -3.25
N ALA A 201 -12.17 27.17 -3.24
CA ALA A 201 -13.16 26.64 -2.28
C ALA A 201 -13.61 25.20 -2.59
N THR A 202 -13.34 24.70 -3.80
CA THR A 202 -13.78 23.39 -4.29
C THR A 202 -12.63 22.45 -4.63
N THR A 203 -11.40 22.94 -4.74
CA THR A 203 -10.24 22.10 -5.04
C THR A 203 -9.84 21.22 -3.86
N VAL A 204 -9.39 19.99 -4.14
CA VAL A 204 -8.86 19.07 -3.12
C VAL A 204 -7.50 18.54 -3.54
N ARG A 205 -6.69 18.11 -2.55
CA ARG A 205 -5.41 17.43 -2.78
C ARG A 205 -5.44 16.05 -2.15
N THR A 206 -5.87 15.05 -2.91
CA THR A 206 -5.88 13.65 -2.48
C THR A 206 -6.00 12.72 -3.69
N LEU A 207 -5.60 11.46 -3.52
CA LEU A 207 -5.90 10.36 -4.43
C LEU A 207 -6.61 9.19 -3.70
N MET A 208 -6.92 9.36 -2.42
CA MET A 208 -7.69 8.37 -1.64
C MET A 208 -9.13 8.30 -2.14
N SER A 209 -9.79 7.17 -1.87
CA SER A 209 -11.23 7.06 -2.07
C SER A 209 -11.99 8.13 -1.27
N CYS A 210 -12.77 8.98 -1.95
CA CYS A 210 -13.50 10.08 -1.31
C CYS A 210 -14.61 9.58 -0.37
N GLN A 211 -15.23 8.46 -0.75
CA GLN A 211 -16.38 7.87 -0.05
C GLN A 211 -16.01 7.28 1.31
N SER A 212 -14.72 7.19 1.65
CA SER A 212 -14.31 6.80 3.00
C SER A 212 -14.71 7.83 4.06
N CYS A 213 -14.83 9.10 3.66
CA CYS A 213 -15.10 10.23 4.56
C CYS A 213 -16.29 11.08 4.11
N HIS A 214 -16.55 11.16 2.79
CA HIS A 214 -17.58 12.02 2.23
C HIS A 214 -18.79 11.23 1.77
N SER A 215 -19.97 11.69 2.18
CA SER A 215 -21.23 11.33 1.54
C SER A 215 -21.64 12.47 0.61
N VAL A 216 -22.12 12.15 -0.58
CA VAL A 216 -22.55 13.15 -1.56
C VAL A 216 -23.92 13.68 -1.15
N PRO A 217 -24.09 14.99 -0.86
CA PRO A 217 -25.37 15.53 -0.42
C PRO A 217 -26.40 15.54 -1.55
N ALA A 218 -27.68 15.54 -1.20
CA ALA A 218 -28.75 15.73 -2.16
C ALA A 218 -28.60 17.07 -2.89
N GLY A 219 -28.73 17.05 -4.23
CA GLY A 219 -28.55 18.23 -5.08
C GLY A 219 -27.10 18.50 -5.49
N HIS A 220 -26.13 17.66 -5.09
CA HIS A 220 -24.78 17.74 -5.65
C HIS A 220 -24.81 17.45 -7.16
N PRO A 221 -24.13 18.25 -8.00
CA PRO A 221 -24.07 18.01 -9.44
C PRO A 221 -23.52 16.61 -9.75
N ASP A 222 -24.15 15.92 -10.71
CA ASP A 222 -23.71 14.61 -11.19
C ASP A 222 -22.76 14.80 -12.39
N PRO A 223 -21.49 14.34 -12.30
CA PRO A 223 -20.55 14.46 -13.41
C PRO A 223 -21.00 13.69 -14.67
N SER A 224 -21.85 12.66 -14.53
CA SER A 224 -22.41 11.93 -15.68
C SER A 224 -23.44 12.72 -16.50
N ALA A 225 -23.95 13.84 -15.97
CA ALA A 225 -24.86 14.75 -16.67
C ALA A 225 -24.13 15.73 -17.61
N THR A 226 -22.79 15.74 -17.59
CA THR A 226 -21.94 16.55 -18.49
C THR A 226 -20.93 15.65 -19.18
N VAL A 227 -21.04 15.50 -20.50
CA VAL A 227 -20.12 14.67 -21.32
C VAL A 227 -18.65 15.05 -21.04
N PRO A 228 -17.77 14.15 -20.57
CA PRO A 228 -16.44 14.55 -20.17
C PRO A 228 -15.45 14.49 -21.34
N ALA A 229 -14.65 15.55 -21.48
CA ALA A 229 -13.36 15.47 -22.16
C ALA A 229 -12.38 14.67 -21.28
N ARG A 230 -11.63 13.73 -21.87
CA ARG A 230 -10.62 12.90 -21.17
C ARG A 230 -9.65 13.78 -20.37
N ILE A 231 -9.70 13.74 -19.04
CA ILE A 231 -8.78 14.49 -18.19
C ILE A 231 -7.45 13.73 -18.07
N SER A 232 -6.38 14.37 -18.54
CA SER A 232 -5.01 13.91 -18.34
C SER A 232 -4.46 14.51 -17.05
N LEU A 233 -4.55 13.77 -15.95
CA LEU A 233 -3.82 14.09 -14.72
C LEU A 233 -2.34 13.71 -14.94
N ARG A 234 -1.55 14.68 -15.41
CA ARG A 234 -0.10 14.63 -15.24
C ARG A 234 0.17 14.69 -13.75
N LEU A 235 0.89 13.71 -13.22
CA LEU A 235 1.52 13.80 -11.90
C LEU A 235 2.28 15.13 -11.86
N ILE A 236 1.84 16.04 -10.99
CA ILE A 236 2.48 17.34 -10.79
C ILE A 236 3.85 17.05 -10.15
N PRO A 237 4.93 17.73 -10.58
CA PRO A 237 6.28 17.53 -10.05
C PRO A 237 6.38 17.71 -8.53
#